data_AF-A0A9N7LSR6-F1
#
_entry.id   AF-A0A9N7LSR6-F1
#
_cell.length_a   1.000
_cell.length_b   1.000
_cell.length_c   1.000
_cell.angle_alpha   90.00
_cell.angle_beta   90.00
_cell.angle_gamma   90.00
#
_symmetry.space_group_name_H-M   'P 1'
#
loop_
_entity.id
_entity.type
_entity.pdbx_description
1 polymer ?
#
loop_
_entity_poly.entity_id
_entity_poly.type
_entity_poly.pdbx_seq_one_letter_code
_entity_poly.pdbx_strand_id
1 'polypeptide(L)'
;MLGSITPDQLAGKTPLNAEQASVLSQLQAQEHGMSVDALKTAEQRLGVERAIIGDSWQLMSNPNLNFPKTDTKVGAQEGSETTQGGFNQLPQSLQNALTFNEPSHPNSANDIAEIAKVAGDGSPRLQHGTELDKAMLDWGTRELHEEMPHGQIVDHSLLHGAQRSTLDDVFRVAGRDHVRVTDLLTGSGHDQFLFDVTHNRWDDGGKGIGSLFSWTQNPGGPEAELAGKTAHAYASYLGQHRAAPSASALCRSPERES
;
A
#
# COMPACT_ATOMS: atom_id res chain seq x y z
N MET A 1 -12.93 -8.17 18.51
CA MET A 1 -13.95 -8.50 17.49
C MET A 1 -13.30 -8.69 16.13
N LEU A 2 -12.85 -7.63 15.45
CA LEU A 2 -12.06 -7.78 14.20
C LEU A 2 -10.61 -8.20 14.45
N GLY A 3 -9.97 -7.68 15.52
CA GLY A 3 -8.60 -8.04 15.89
C GLY A 3 -8.36 -9.50 16.32
N SER A 4 -9.40 -10.35 16.39
CA SER A 4 -9.27 -11.79 16.64
C SER A 4 -9.20 -12.63 15.36
N ILE A 5 -9.27 -11.99 14.19
CA ILE A 5 -9.12 -12.67 12.90
C ILE A 5 -7.73 -13.29 12.80
N THR A 6 -7.69 -14.53 12.31
CA THR A 6 -6.48 -15.35 12.25
C THR A 6 -5.82 -15.29 10.87
N PRO A 7 -4.51 -15.60 10.77
CA PRO A 7 -3.84 -15.69 9.46
C PRO A 7 -4.49 -16.69 8.50
N ASP A 8 -5.00 -17.82 9.00
CA ASP A 8 -5.69 -18.80 8.14
C ASP A 8 -7.01 -18.26 7.59
N GLN A 9 -7.69 -17.38 8.34
CA GLN A 9 -8.88 -16.68 7.83
C GLN A 9 -8.50 -15.66 6.75
N LEU A 10 -7.47 -14.84 6.99
CA LEU A 10 -6.98 -13.86 5.99
C LEU A 10 -6.49 -14.53 4.70
N ALA A 11 -5.96 -15.75 4.81
CA ALA A 11 -5.56 -16.57 3.67
C ALA A 11 -6.72 -17.34 3.02
N GLY A 12 -7.97 -17.18 3.49
CA GLY A 12 -9.15 -17.86 2.96
C GLY A 12 -9.20 -19.37 3.23
N LYS A 13 -8.32 -19.90 4.08
CA LYS A 13 -8.30 -21.33 4.44
C LYS A 13 -9.45 -21.70 5.37
N THR A 14 -9.90 -20.74 6.19
CA THR A 14 -11.08 -20.87 7.03
C THR A 14 -11.96 -19.63 6.91
N PRO A 15 -13.29 -19.75 6.98
CA PRO A 15 -14.18 -18.60 6.90
C PRO A 15 -14.10 -17.72 8.15
N LEU A 16 -14.55 -16.47 8.02
CA LEU A 16 -14.89 -15.66 9.18
C LEU A 16 -16.00 -16.35 9.99
N ASN A 17 -15.93 -16.23 11.32
CA ASN A 17 -17.07 -16.67 12.13
C ASN A 17 -18.25 -15.68 11.98
N ALA A 18 -19.44 -16.08 12.41
CA ALA A 18 -20.66 -15.29 12.23
C ALA A 18 -20.55 -13.87 12.82
N GLU A 19 -19.91 -13.73 13.99
CA GLU A 19 -19.74 -12.45 14.67
C GLU A 19 -18.77 -11.54 13.91
N GLN A 20 -17.61 -12.06 13.48
CA GLN A 20 -16.63 -11.33 12.67
C GLN A 20 -17.24 -10.85 11.35
N ALA A 21 -17.96 -11.74 10.67
CA ALA A 21 -18.56 -11.45 9.37
C ALA A 21 -19.68 -10.40 9.49
N SER A 22 -20.52 -10.51 10.53
CA SER A 22 -21.61 -9.56 10.77
C SER A 22 -21.09 -8.17 11.12
N VAL A 23 -20.07 -8.08 11.98
CA VAL A 23 -19.42 -6.80 12.32
C VAL A 23 -18.81 -6.16 11.08
N LEU A 24 -18.07 -6.92 10.26
CA LEU A 24 -17.49 -6.41 9.03
C LEU A 24 -18.55 -5.89 8.05
N SER A 25 -19.65 -6.64 7.90
CA SER A 25 -20.78 -6.27 7.04
C SER A 25 -21.44 -4.96 7.49
N GLN A 26 -21.67 -4.80 8.79
CA GLN A 26 -22.29 -3.58 9.33
C GLN A 26 -21.39 -2.35 9.18
N LEU A 27 -20.08 -2.51 9.40
CA LEU A 27 -19.10 -1.44 9.19
C LEU A 27 -19.05 -1.03 7.72
N GLN A 28 -18.97 -2.01 6.80
CA GLN A 28 -19.00 -1.75 5.37
C GLN A 28 -20.26 -0.96 4.97
N ALA A 29 -21.44 -1.35 5.45
CA ALA A 29 -22.69 -0.65 5.14
C ALA A 29 -22.74 0.79 5.71
N GLN A 30 -22.19 1.01 6.91
CA GLN A 30 -22.14 2.33 7.55
C GLN A 30 -21.16 3.27 6.87
N GLU A 31 -20.01 2.75 6.47
CA GLU A 31 -18.91 3.53 5.89
C GLU A 31 -19.12 3.80 4.39
N HIS A 32 -19.88 2.97 3.67
CA HIS A 32 -19.98 2.97 2.20
C HIS A 32 -20.24 4.36 1.58
N GLY A 33 -21.15 5.14 2.18
CA GLY A 33 -21.55 6.46 1.69
C GLY A 33 -20.82 7.65 2.32
N MET A 34 -19.86 7.42 3.21
CA MET A 34 -19.14 8.50 3.89
C MET A 34 -18.01 9.07 3.02
N SER A 35 -17.74 10.38 3.14
CA SER A 35 -16.52 10.99 2.58
C SER A 35 -15.27 10.55 3.37
N VAL A 36 -14.09 10.72 2.78
CA VAL A 36 -12.81 10.43 3.47
C VAL A 36 -12.70 11.22 4.77
N ASP A 37 -12.99 12.53 4.71
CA ASP A 37 -12.96 13.43 5.87
C ASP A 37 -13.97 13.02 6.97
N ALA A 38 -15.15 12.52 6.57
CA ALA A 38 -16.15 12.00 7.52
C ALA A 38 -15.70 10.68 8.16
N LEU A 39 -15.07 9.79 7.39
CA LEU A 39 -14.47 8.56 7.91
C LEU A 39 -13.31 8.87 8.86
N LYS A 40 -12.46 9.84 8.53
CA LYS A 40 -11.40 10.30 9.42
C LYS A 40 -11.96 10.90 10.70
N THR A 41 -13.01 11.70 10.60
CA THR A 41 -13.71 12.24 11.77
C THR A 41 -14.32 11.13 12.62
N ALA A 42 -14.90 10.09 12.02
CA ALA A 42 -15.43 8.93 12.73
C ALA A 42 -14.32 8.18 13.47
N GLU A 43 -13.20 7.90 12.80
CA GLU A 43 -11.99 7.30 13.39
C GLU A 43 -11.50 8.10 14.59
N GLN A 44 -11.35 9.42 14.48
CA GLN A 44 -10.90 10.27 15.58
C GLN A 44 -11.85 10.27 16.78
N ARG A 45 -13.17 10.20 16.54
CA ARG A 45 -14.19 10.15 17.60
C ARG A 45 -14.17 8.84 18.39
N LEU A 46 -13.68 7.76 17.80
CA LEU A 46 -13.59 6.44 18.45
C LEU A 46 -12.43 6.36 19.45
N GLY A 47 -11.49 7.32 19.43
CA GLY A 47 -10.41 7.40 20.41
C GLY A 47 -9.56 6.14 20.46
N VAL A 48 -9.67 5.36 21.53
CA VAL A 48 -8.88 4.12 21.71
C VAL A 48 -9.27 3.03 20.69
N GLU A 49 -10.52 3.04 20.21
CA GLU A 49 -11.05 2.04 19.28
C GLU A 49 -10.89 2.45 17.80
N ARG A 50 -10.17 3.54 17.53
CA ARG A 50 -10.03 4.13 16.19
C ARG A 50 -9.51 3.17 15.12
N ALA A 51 -8.70 2.19 15.53
CA ALA A 51 -8.13 1.16 14.65
C ALA A 51 -9.21 0.37 13.90
N ILE A 52 -10.44 0.29 14.43
CA ILE A 52 -11.53 -0.49 13.81
C ILE A 52 -11.87 -0.02 12.39
N ILE A 53 -11.68 1.26 12.06
CA ILE A 53 -11.95 1.80 10.72
C ILE A 53 -10.85 1.37 9.75
N GLY A 54 -9.58 1.43 10.15
CA GLY A 54 -8.49 0.89 9.34
C GLY A 54 -8.61 -0.62 9.17
N ASP A 55 -8.95 -1.33 10.25
CA ASP A 55 -9.15 -2.78 10.25
C ASP A 55 -10.30 -3.19 9.31
N SER A 56 -11.42 -2.46 9.32
CA SER A 56 -12.57 -2.74 8.45
C SER A 56 -12.18 -2.63 6.99
N TRP A 57 -11.42 -1.59 6.61
CA TRP A 57 -10.98 -1.39 5.22
C TRP A 57 -10.06 -2.51 4.73
N GLN A 58 -9.12 -2.94 5.57
CA GLN A 58 -8.22 -4.05 5.23
C GLN A 58 -9.00 -5.35 5.03
N LEU A 59 -9.98 -5.62 5.88
CA LEU A 59 -10.77 -6.83 5.80
C LEU A 59 -11.77 -6.84 4.63
N MET A 60 -12.52 -5.75 4.43
CA MET A 60 -13.50 -5.69 3.34
C MET A 60 -12.81 -5.71 1.97
N SER A 61 -11.58 -5.21 1.88
CA SER A 61 -10.78 -5.23 0.65
C SER A 61 -10.00 -6.52 0.43
N ASN A 62 -10.03 -7.49 1.36
CA ASN A 62 -9.33 -8.76 1.20
C ASN A 62 -10.14 -9.73 0.34
N PRO A 63 -9.66 -10.13 -0.86
CA PRO A 63 -10.39 -10.99 -1.79
C PRO A 63 -10.54 -12.43 -1.32
N ASN A 64 -9.80 -12.86 -0.28
CA ASN A 64 -9.93 -14.19 0.30
C ASN A 64 -11.07 -14.28 1.32
N LEU A 65 -11.64 -13.13 1.73
CA LEU A 65 -12.72 -13.09 2.69
C LEU A 65 -14.09 -13.04 2.00
N ASN A 66 -15.06 -13.69 2.63
CA ASN A 66 -16.48 -13.59 2.29
C ASN A 66 -17.24 -13.18 3.54
N PHE A 67 -18.20 -12.27 3.38
CA PHE A 67 -19.03 -11.79 4.47
C PHE A 67 -20.45 -11.49 3.97
N PRO A 68 -21.46 -11.50 4.86
CA PRO A 68 -22.82 -11.16 4.49
C PRO A 68 -22.91 -9.77 3.86
N LYS A 69 -23.85 -9.59 2.95
CA LYS A 69 -24.20 -8.28 2.40
C LYS A 69 -25.24 -7.64 3.31
N THR A 70 -24.94 -6.48 3.87
CA THR A 70 -25.91 -5.62 4.54
C THR A 70 -26.28 -4.50 3.57
N ASP A 71 -27.57 -4.21 3.44
CA ASP A 71 -27.99 -3.06 2.63
C ASP A 71 -27.38 -1.78 3.19
N THR A 72 -26.91 -0.88 2.32
CA THR A 72 -26.22 0.37 2.68
C THR A 72 -27.16 1.45 3.27
N LYS A 73 -28.34 1.03 3.75
CA LYS A 73 -29.33 1.89 4.41
C LYS A 73 -29.15 1.78 5.92
N VAL A 74 -29.21 2.93 6.60
CA VAL A 74 -29.14 2.99 8.07
C VAL A 74 -30.23 2.10 8.68
N GLY A 75 -29.82 1.15 9.54
CA GLY A 75 -30.72 0.21 10.22
C GLY A 75 -31.08 -1.05 9.42
N ALA A 76 -30.45 -1.29 8.26
CA ALA A 76 -30.62 -2.54 7.54
C ALA A 76 -30.16 -3.75 8.37
N GLN A 77 -30.92 -4.83 8.29
CA GLN A 77 -30.53 -6.12 8.83
C GLN A 77 -29.64 -6.86 7.84
N GLU A 78 -28.83 -7.76 8.37
CA GLU A 78 -27.98 -8.66 7.59
C GLU A 78 -28.80 -9.43 6.55
N GLY A 79 -28.37 -9.38 5.29
CA GLY A 79 -28.97 -10.14 4.20
C GLY A 79 -28.51 -11.59 4.17
N SER A 80 -29.23 -12.44 3.41
CA SER A 80 -28.84 -13.85 3.19
C SER A 80 -27.79 -14.04 2.10
N GLU A 81 -27.52 -13.01 1.30
CA GLU A 81 -26.48 -13.01 0.27
C GLU A 81 -25.11 -12.72 0.89
N THR A 82 -24.08 -13.40 0.42
CA THR A 82 -22.68 -13.12 0.75
C THR A 82 -22.01 -12.36 -0.38
N THR A 83 -21.08 -11.48 -0.04
CA THR A 83 -20.17 -10.85 -1.00
C THR A 83 -18.74 -11.29 -0.75
N GLN A 84 -17.97 -11.38 -1.83
CA GLN A 84 -16.52 -11.51 -1.74
C GLN A 84 -15.91 -10.14 -1.46
N GLY A 85 -14.89 -10.12 -0.61
CA GLY A 85 -14.08 -8.94 -0.37
C GLY A 85 -13.34 -8.48 -1.64
N GLY A 86 -12.81 -7.28 -1.59
CA GLY A 86 -12.06 -6.68 -2.69
C GLY A 86 -12.27 -5.17 -2.79
N PHE A 87 -11.62 -4.56 -3.78
CA PHE A 87 -11.60 -3.10 -3.94
C PHE A 87 -13.00 -2.47 -3.94
N ASN A 88 -13.95 -3.10 -4.63
CA ASN A 88 -15.33 -2.62 -4.77
C ASN A 88 -16.12 -2.62 -3.46
N GLN A 89 -15.60 -3.25 -2.39
CA GLN A 89 -16.23 -3.26 -1.08
C GLN A 89 -15.81 -2.08 -0.21
N LEU A 90 -14.71 -1.39 -0.55
CA LEU A 90 -14.27 -0.17 0.14
C LEU A 90 -15.35 0.92 0.06
N PRO A 91 -15.33 1.91 0.97
CA PRO A 91 -16.15 3.11 0.83
C PRO A 91 -15.98 3.76 -0.55
N GLN A 92 -17.07 4.27 -1.13
CA GLN A 92 -17.03 4.82 -2.50
C GLN A 92 -16.04 5.98 -2.63
N SER A 93 -15.88 6.77 -1.56
CA SER A 93 -14.91 7.86 -1.47
C SER A 93 -13.47 7.38 -1.58
N LEU A 94 -13.12 6.26 -0.94
CA LEU A 94 -11.81 5.62 -1.03
C LEU A 94 -11.55 5.10 -2.45
N GLN A 95 -12.53 4.41 -3.03
CA GLN A 95 -12.41 3.87 -4.38
C GLN A 95 -12.13 5.00 -5.39
N ASN A 96 -12.87 6.09 -5.27
CA ASN A 96 -12.69 7.27 -6.09
C ASN A 96 -11.29 7.86 -5.90
N ALA A 97 -10.88 8.16 -4.66
CA ALA A 97 -9.59 8.79 -4.37
C ALA A 97 -8.40 7.98 -4.94
N LEU A 98 -8.45 6.65 -4.82
CA LEU A 98 -7.37 5.76 -5.26
C LEU A 98 -7.34 5.51 -6.79
N THR A 99 -8.47 5.74 -7.49
CA THR A 99 -8.57 5.49 -8.96
C THR A 99 -8.58 6.74 -9.81
N PHE A 100 -8.85 7.92 -9.25
CA PHE A 100 -8.88 9.16 -10.03
C PHE A 100 -7.47 9.57 -10.48
N ASN A 101 -7.28 9.66 -11.80
CA ASN A 101 -6.05 10.09 -12.47
C ASN A 101 -6.11 11.55 -12.96
N GLU A 102 -7.05 12.36 -12.48
CA GLU A 102 -7.25 13.72 -12.96
C GLU A 102 -6.66 14.76 -11.99
N PRO A 103 -5.58 15.49 -12.38
CA PRO A 103 -4.90 16.48 -11.53
C PRO A 103 -5.75 17.70 -11.17
N SER A 104 -7.00 17.77 -11.66
CA SER A 104 -7.95 18.85 -11.38
C SER A 104 -8.91 18.58 -10.21
N HIS A 105 -8.85 17.41 -9.55
CA HIS A 105 -9.61 17.17 -8.32
C HIS A 105 -8.97 17.89 -7.13
N PRO A 106 -9.62 18.91 -6.54
CA PRO A 106 -8.97 19.83 -5.59
C PRO A 106 -8.46 19.22 -4.27
N ASN A 107 -8.65 17.92 -4.01
CA ASN A 107 -8.37 17.29 -2.71
C ASN A 107 -7.67 15.92 -2.78
N SER A 108 -7.23 15.44 -3.96
CA SER A 108 -6.76 14.04 -4.11
C SER A 108 -5.60 13.67 -3.18
N ALA A 109 -4.56 14.52 -3.08
CA ALA A 109 -3.41 14.24 -2.23
C ALA A 109 -3.74 14.26 -0.72
N ASN A 110 -4.71 15.09 -0.31
CA ASN A 110 -5.17 15.15 1.08
C ASN A 110 -5.99 13.91 1.44
N ASP A 111 -6.91 13.51 0.54
CA ASP A 111 -7.71 12.30 0.71
C ASP A 111 -6.80 11.07 0.83
N ILE A 112 -5.77 10.95 -0.01
CA ILE A 112 -4.81 9.84 0.05
C ILE A 112 -3.99 9.89 1.35
N ALA A 113 -3.57 11.07 1.81
CA ALA A 113 -2.88 11.20 3.09
C ALA A 113 -3.74 10.72 4.27
N GLU A 114 -5.03 11.06 4.25
CA GLU A 114 -5.99 10.62 5.25
C GLU A 114 -6.24 9.12 5.18
N ILE A 115 -6.36 8.56 3.98
CA ILE A 115 -6.49 7.11 3.76
C ILE A 115 -5.28 6.38 4.33
N ALA A 116 -4.07 6.79 3.95
CA ALA A 116 -2.83 6.20 4.45
C ALA A 116 -2.74 6.30 5.98
N LYS A 117 -3.17 7.42 6.57
CA LYS A 117 -3.20 7.60 8.02
C LYS A 117 -4.16 6.64 8.71
N VAL A 118 -5.42 6.55 8.26
CA VAL A 118 -6.43 5.67 8.87
C VAL A 118 -6.07 4.19 8.68
N ALA A 119 -5.63 3.80 7.48
CA ALA A 119 -5.11 2.45 7.24
C ALA A 119 -3.89 2.15 8.12
N GLY A 120 -3.02 3.15 8.30
CA GLY A 120 -1.82 3.06 9.12
C GLY A 120 -2.07 2.98 10.62
N ASP A 121 -3.20 3.52 11.11
CA ASP A 121 -3.70 3.42 12.49
C ASP A 121 -4.34 2.04 12.78
N GLY A 122 -4.70 1.28 11.73
CA GLY A 122 -5.16 -0.11 11.82
C GLY A 122 -4.07 -1.13 12.15
N SER A 123 -4.46 -2.39 12.32
CA SER A 123 -3.57 -3.48 12.66
C SER A 123 -2.77 -3.97 11.45
N PRO A 124 -1.42 -3.95 11.48
CA PRO A 124 -0.61 -4.49 10.40
C PRO A 124 -0.85 -5.98 10.13
N ARG A 125 -1.39 -6.71 11.10
CA ARG A 125 -1.68 -8.14 10.95
C ARG A 125 -2.81 -8.44 9.97
N LEU A 126 -3.64 -7.44 9.65
CA LEU A 126 -4.74 -7.57 8.71
C LEU A 126 -4.34 -7.21 7.27
N GLN A 127 -3.15 -6.63 7.09
CA GLN A 127 -2.56 -6.28 5.79
C GLN A 127 -1.95 -7.52 5.15
N HIS A 128 -2.80 -8.34 4.54
CA HIS A 128 -2.39 -9.58 3.89
C HIS A 128 -3.17 -9.82 2.61
N GLY A 129 -2.57 -9.46 1.48
CA GLY A 129 -3.18 -9.57 0.17
C GLY A 129 -4.41 -8.67 0.00
N THR A 130 -4.43 -7.48 0.59
CA THR A 130 -5.61 -6.60 0.52
C THR A 130 -5.62 -5.79 -0.78
N GLU A 131 -6.81 -5.51 -1.33
CA GLU A 131 -6.93 -4.64 -2.50
C GLU A 131 -6.73 -3.15 -2.14
N LEU A 132 -6.90 -2.77 -0.87
CA LEU A 132 -6.57 -1.42 -0.39
C LEU A 132 -5.06 -1.18 -0.50
N ASP A 133 -4.23 -2.07 0.05
CA ASP A 133 -2.78 -1.91 0.02
C ASP A 133 -2.26 -1.98 -1.43
N LYS A 134 -2.86 -2.83 -2.27
CA LYS A 134 -2.58 -2.85 -3.72
C LYS A 134 -2.86 -1.49 -4.38
N ALA A 135 -4.05 -0.93 -4.16
CA ALA A 135 -4.44 0.34 -4.78
C ALA A 135 -3.59 1.51 -4.30
N MET A 136 -3.18 1.51 -3.02
CA MET A 136 -2.25 2.51 -2.48
C MET A 136 -0.86 2.38 -3.14
N LEU A 137 -0.33 1.17 -3.31
CA LEU A 137 0.95 0.95 -4.00
C LEU A 137 0.88 1.35 -5.49
N ASP A 138 -0.22 1.03 -6.17
CA ASP A 138 -0.44 1.43 -7.57
C ASP A 138 -0.51 2.95 -7.71
N TRP A 139 -1.22 3.64 -6.80
CA TRP A 139 -1.27 5.09 -6.73
C TRP A 139 0.15 5.66 -6.53
N GLY A 140 0.88 5.19 -5.52
CA GLY A 140 2.22 5.69 -5.22
C GLY A 140 3.22 5.46 -6.35
N THR A 141 3.12 4.32 -7.04
CA THR A 141 3.96 4.01 -8.21
C THR A 141 3.67 4.94 -9.38
N ARG A 142 2.40 5.25 -9.64
CA ARG A 142 2.01 6.16 -10.71
C ARG A 142 2.49 7.59 -10.44
N GLU A 143 2.23 8.12 -9.25
CA GLU A 143 2.65 9.48 -8.90
C GLU A 143 4.18 9.62 -8.98
N LEU A 144 4.92 8.65 -8.43
CA LEU A 144 6.38 8.62 -8.51
C LEU A 144 6.89 8.62 -9.97
N HIS A 145 6.17 7.94 -10.87
CA HIS A 145 6.51 7.90 -12.29
C HIS A 145 6.19 9.21 -13.01
N GLU A 146 5.00 9.78 -12.79
CA GLU A 146 4.56 11.04 -13.41
C GLU A 146 5.49 12.21 -13.03
N GLU A 147 6.06 12.16 -11.83
CA GLU A 147 7.07 13.10 -11.36
C GLU A 147 8.39 13.02 -12.14
N MET A 148 8.62 11.99 -12.95
CA MET A 148 9.83 11.80 -13.77
C MET A 148 9.58 11.89 -15.29
N PRO A 149 9.17 13.06 -15.83
CA PRO A 149 9.05 13.21 -17.27
C PRO A 149 10.45 13.12 -17.93
N HIS A 150 10.61 12.14 -18.82
CA HIS A 150 11.80 11.92 -19.68
C HIS A 150 13.03 11.25 -19.05
N GLY A 151 12.87 10.45 -17.99
CA GLY A 151 13.98 9.62 -17.46
C GLY A 151 15.15 10.42 -16.91
N GLN A 152 14.91 11.68 -16.53
CA GLN A 152 15.87 12.49 -15.79
C GLN A 152 15.75 12.17 -14.31
N ILE A 153 16.88 12.19 -13.59
CA ILE A 153 16.89 12.16 -12.13
C ILE A 153 16.12 13.41 -11.67
N VAL A 154 14.91 13.22 -11.19
CA VAL A 154 14.17 14.28 -10.52
C VAL A 154 14.60 14.24 -9.07
N ASP A 155 15.08 15.37 -8.58
CA ASP A 155 15.34 15.51 -7.16
C ASP A 155 13.96 15.62 -6.48
N HIS A 156 13.51 14.58 -5.76
CA HIS A 156 12.26 14.61 -4.98
C HIS A 156 12.18 15.83 -4.05
N SER A 157 13.31 16.49 -3.72
CA SER A 157 13.30 17.77 -3.00
C SER A 157 12.72 18.95 -3.77
N LEU A 158 12.46 18.78 -5.07
CA LEU A 158 11.75 19.72 -5.92
C LEU A 158 10.22 19.54 -5.85
N LEU A 159 9.74 18.45 -5.25
CA LEU A 159 8.34 18.31 -4.85
C LEU A 159 8.09 19.20 -3.63
N HIS A 160 7.15 20.12 -3.77
CA HIS A 160 6.82 21.04 -2.68
C HIS A 160 5.78 20.42 -1.73
N GLY A 161 6.15 20.27 -0.45
CA GLY A 161 5.20 20.17 0.67
C GLY A 161 4.40 18.86 0.80
N ALA A 162 3.07 18.97 0.93
CA ALA A 162 2.18 17.92 1.42
C ALA A 162 2.09 16.65 0.54
N GLN A 163 2.23 16.77 -0.78
CA GLN A 163 2.20 15.62 -1.70
C GLN A 163 3.34 14.64 -1.44
N ARG A 164 4.52 15.16 -1.07
CA ARG A 164 5.70 14.36 -0.78
C ARG A 164 5.55 13.51 0.47
N SER A 165 5.01 14.08 1.56
CA SER A 165 4.73 13.31 2.78
C SER A 165 3.70 12.22 2.55
N THR A 166 2.75 12.43 1.63
CA THR A 166 1.74 11.43 1.29
C THR A 166 2.34 10.20 0.64
N LEU A 167 3.30 10.35 -0.30
CA LEU A 167 3.97 9.22 -0.94
C LEU A 167 4.73 8.36 0.07
N ASP A 168 5.50 8.99 0.96
CA ASP A 168 6.24 8.29 1.99
C ASP A 168 5.30 7.51 2.94
N ASP A 169 4.18 8.11 3.34
CA ASP A 169 3.18 7.47 4.17
C ASP A 169 2.49 6.30 3.45
N VAL A 170 2.17 6.45 2.18
CA VAL A 170 1.60 5.39 1.34
C VAL A 170 2.54 4.19 1.29
N PHE A 171 3.81 4.36 0.91
CA PHE A 171 4.74 3.24 0.84
C PHE A 171 5.01 2.62 2.21
N ARG A 172 5.11 3.44 3.26
CA ARG A 172 5.31 2.95 4.64
C ARG A 172 4.11 2.16 5.17
N VAL A 173 2.89 2.50 4.77
CA VAL A 173 1.66 1.85 5.25
C VAL A 173 1.31 0.65 4.40
N ALA A 174 1.19 0.82 3.09
CA ALA A 174 0.86 -0.25 2.15
C ALA A 174 1.99 -1.29 2.04
N GLY A 175 3.25 -0.86 2.24
CA GLY A 175 4.43 -1.71 2.20
C GLY A 175 4.49 -2.80 3.28
N ARG A 176 3.61 -2.72 4.29
CA ARG A 176 3.46 -3.76 5.33
C ARG A 176 2.76 -5.00 4.78
N ASP A 177 2.00 -4.88 3.69
CA ASP A 177 1.42 -6.03 2.99
C ASP A 177 2.47 -6.65 2.06
N HIS A 178 3.26 -7.56 2.61
CA HIS A 178 4.35 -8.22 1.88
C HIS A 178 3.86 -9.02 0.66
N VAL A 179 2.59 -9.46 0.64
CA VAL A 179 2.01 -10.10 -0.55
C VAL A 179 1.92 -9.07 -1.68
N ARG A 180 1.38 -7.88 -1.41
CA ARG A 180 1.24 -6.83 -2.42
C ARG A 180 2.56 -6.20 -2.83
N VAL A 181 3.52 -6.10 -1.92
CA VAL A 181 4.89 -5.70 -2.27
C VAL A 181 5.54 -6.72 -3.20
N THR A 182 5.37 -8.02 -2.92
CA THR A 182 5.87 -9.08 -3.79
C THR A 182 5.19 -9.03 -5.17
N ASP A 183 3.87 -8.82 -5.22
CA ASP A 183 3.11 -8.66 -6.47
C ASP A 183 3.64 -7.48 -7.30
N LEU A 184 3.86 -6.31 -6.67
CA LEU A 184 4.42 -5.12 -7.33
C LEU A 184 5.79 -5.39 -7.95
N LEU A 185 6.67 -6.07 -7.21
CA LEU A 185 8.06 -6.28 -7.62
C LEU A 185 8.25 -7.44 -8.59
N THR A 186 7.27 -8.34 -8.70
CA THR A 186 7.31 -9.47 -9.64
C THR A 186 6.34 -9.32 -10.80
N GLY A 187 5.44 -8.33 -10.73
CA GLY A 187 4.42 -8.05 -11.73
C GLY A 187 4.89 -7.18 -12.89
N SER A 188 3.95 -6.88 -13.78
CA SER A 188 4.19 -5.98 -14.90
C SER A 188 4.46 -4.55 -14.42
N GLY A 189 5.55 -3.94 -14.87
CA GLY A 189 5.96 -2.59 -14.46
C GLY A 189 7.03 -2.56 -13.37
N HIS A 190 7.46 -3.72 -12.85
CA HIS A 190 8.49 -3.80 -11.81
C HIS A 190 9.80 -3.09 -12.18
N ASP A 191 10.27 -3.18 -13.42
CA ASP A 191 11.48 -2.48 -13.87
C ASP A 191 11.31 -0.95 -13.83
N GLN A 192 10.13 -0.44 -14.20
CA GLN A 192 9.83 1.00 -14.14
C GLN A 192 9.80 1.45 -12.68
N PHE A 193 9.05 0.75 -11.82
CA PHE A 193 9.02 1.06 -10.39
C PHE A 193 10.41 1.01 -9.76
N LEU A 194 11.21 -0.02 -10.07
CA LEU A 194 12.57 -0.17 -9.56
C LEU A 194 13.50 0.92 -10.10
N PHE A 195 13.34 1.33 -11.35
CA PHE A 195 14.02 2.51 -11.90
C PHE A 195 13.66 3.76 -11.11
N ASP A 196 12.37 4.00 -10.93
CA ASP A 196 11.84 5.17 -10.25
C ASP A 196 12.35 5.27 -8.82
N VAL A 197 12.32 4.18 -8.05
CA VAL A 197 12.79 4.23 -6.66
C VAL A 197 14.31 4.32 -6.50
N THR A 198 15.08 3.81 -7.47
CA THR A 198 16.55 3.84 -7.42
C THR A 198 17.17 5.11 -8.01
N HIS A 199 16.42 5.85 -8.82
CA HIS A 199 16.87 7.08 -9.47
C HIS A 199 16.25 8.34 -8.84
N ASN A 200 15.72 8.22 -7.63
CA ASN A 200 15.11 9.32 -6.89
C ASN A 200 15.85 9.67 -5.58
N ARG A 201 15.65 10.90 -5.10
CA ARG A 201 16.23 11.39 -3.83
C ARG A 201 15.19 11.43 -2.70
N TRP A 202 15.25 10.44 -1.84
CA TRP A 202 14.34 10.32 -0.71
C TRP A 202 14.68 11.24 0.47
N ASP A 203 13.69 11.94 1.02
CA ASP A 203 13.86 12.91 2.10
C ASP A 203 14.18 12.26 3.45
N ASP A 204 13.56 11.11 3.69
CA ASP A 204 13.77 10.32 4.89
C ASP A 204 15.05 9.47 4.82
N GLY A 205 15.85 9.66 3.77
CA GLY A 205 17.04 8.86 3.46
C GLY A 205 16.71 7.50 2.82
N GLY A 206 15.49 7.33 2.30
CA GLY A 206 15.02 6.11 1.65
C GLY A 206 14.46 5.09 2.65
N LYS A 207 13.98 5.53 3.82
CA LYS A 207 13.48 4.60 4.86
C LYS A 207 12.13 4.00 4.48
N GLY A 208 11.19 4.80 3.96
CA GLY A 208 9.87 4.36 3.50
C GLY A 208 10.00 3.32 2.39
N ILE A 209 10.71 3.66 1.33
CA ILE A 209 11.03 2.73 0.23
C ILE A 209 11.88 1.55 0.72
N GLY A 210 12.89 1.80 1.55
CA GLY A 210 13.72 0.74 2.12
C GLY A 210 12.92 -0.28 2.91
N SER A 211 11.78 0.12 3.51
CA SER A 211 10.88 -0.79 4.23
C SER A 211 10.19 -1.81 3.31
N LEU A 212 10.02 -1.51 2.02
CA LEU A 212 9.50 -2.46 1.03
C LEU A 212 10.44 -3.66 0.82
N PHE A 213 11.72 -3.51 1.15
CA PHE A 213 12.75 -4.54 0.91
C PHE A 213 13.35 -5.10 2.20
N SER A 214 13.39 -4.32 3.29
CA SER A 214 14.17 -4.69 4.48
C SER A 214 13.66 -5.96 5.18
N TRP A 215 12.38 -6.27 5.08
CA TRP A 215 11.77 -7.48 5.64
C TRP A 215 12.32 -8.77 5.01
N THR A 216 12.86 -8.73 3.79
CA THR A 216 13.39 -9.92 3.12
C THR A 216 14.68 -10.45 3.75
N GLN A 217 15.34 -9.67 4.61
CA GLN A 217 16.59 -10.09 5.27
C GLN A 217 16.35 -11.14 6.35
N ASN A 218 15.20 -11.07 7.03
CA ASN A 218 14.84 -11.97 8.12
C ASN A 218 13.34 -12.33 8.02
N PRO A 219 12.93 -13.07 6.98
CA PRO A 219 11.51 -13.38 6.79
C PRO A 219 11.01 -14.30 7.90
N GLY A 220 9.84 -13.97 8.46
CA GLY A 220 9.19 -14.80 9.46
C GLY A 220 8.49 -16.00 8.80
N GLY A 221 8.79 -17.22 9.24
CA GLY A 221 8.03 -18.44 8.95
C GLY A 221 7.45 -18.55 7.52
N PRO A 222 6.11 -18.46 7.33
CA PRO A 222 5.45 -18.61 6.03
C PRO A 222 5.86 -17.60 4.94
N GLU A 223 6.50 -16.48 5.30
CA GLU A 223 6.87 -15.43 4.35
C GLU A 223 8.18 -15.70 3.60
N ALA A 224 8.89 -16.79 3.92
CA ALA A 224 10.20 -17.10 3.33
C ALA A 224 10.15 -17.18 1.79
N GLU A 225 9.07 -17.71 1.22
CA GLU A 225 8.89 -17.78 -0.23
C GLU A 225 8.69 -16.39 -0.85
N LEU A 226 7.86 -15.55 -0.22
CA LEU A 226 7.63 -14.16 -0.67
C LEU A 226 8.92 -13.35 -0.62
N ALA A 227 9.68 -13.49 0.47
CA ALA A 227 10.98 -12.82 0.61
C ALA A 227 11.98 -13.26 -0.45
N GLY A 228 12.03 -14.56 -0.76
CA GLY A 228 12.88 -15.09 -1.83
C GLY A 228 12.54 -14.50 -3.20
N LYS A 229 11.23 -14.44 -3.55
CA LYS A 229 10.75 -13.83 -4.81
C LYS A 229 11.08 -12.34 -4.86
N THR A 230 10.78 -11.60 -3.80
CA THR A 230 11.03 -10.16 -3.68
C THR A 230 12.52 -9.84 -3.78
N ALA A 231 13.37 -10.55 -3.02
CA ALA A 231 14.81 -10.35 -3.06
C ALA A 231 15.39 -10.70 -4.44
N HIS A 232 14.90 -11.78 -5.06
CA HIS A 232 15.33 -12.17 -6.41
C HIS A 232 14.97 -11.10 -7.46
N ALA A 233 13.77 -10.54 -7.41
CA ALA A 233 13.32 -9.52 -8.35
C ALA A 233 14.20 -8.26 -8.30
N TYR A 234 14.38 -7.67 -7.12
CA TYR A 234 15.22 -6.49 -6.94
C TYR A 234 16.70 -6.76 -7.24
N ALA A 235 17.25 -7.90 -6.80
CA ALA A 235 18.65 -8.25 -7.09
C ALA A 235 18.89 -8.46 -8.59
N SER A 236 17.92 -9.04 -9.31
CA SER A 236 18.00 -9.24 -10.76
C SER A 236 17.99 -7.91 -11.50
N TYR A 237 17.10 -6.99 -11.12
CA TYR A 237 17.08 -5.62 -11.65
C TYR A 237 18.44 -4.93 -11.46
N LEU A 238 18.97 -4.89 -10.22
CA LEU A 238 20.29 -4.30 -9.98
C LEU A 238 21.42 -4.98 -10.75
N GLY A 239 21.34 -6.29 -10.96
CA GLY A 239 22.31 -7.05 -11.74
C GLY A 239 22.32 -6.65 -13.22
N GLN A 240 21.16 -6.37 -13.79
CA GLN A 240 20.97 -5.99 -15.20
C GLN A 240 21.22 -4.49 -15.43
N HIS A 241 20.91 -3.66 -14.44
CA HIS A 241 20.99 -2.19 -14.51
C HIS A 241 22.18 -1.61 -13.74
N ARG A 242 23.28 -2.37 -13.59
CA ARG A 242 24.51 -1.86 -12.96
C ARG A 242 24.92 -0.56 -13.64
N ALA A 243 25.04 0.52 -12.86
CA ALA A 243 25.82 1.67 -13.29
C ALA A 243 27.21 1.15 -13.65
N ALA A 244 27.61 1.29 -14.92
CA ALA A 244 28.95 0.97 -15.34
C ALA A 244 29.92 1.68 -14.39
N PRO A 245 30.93 1.01 -13.79
CA PRO A 245 31.97 1.72 -13.08
C PRO A 245 32.58 2.68 -14.11
N SER A 246 32.52 3.98 -13.80
CA SER A 246 33.08 5.01 -14.67
C SER A 246 34.54 4.65 -14.97
N ALA A 247 34.80 4.19 -16.19
CA ALA A 247 36.11 3.77 -16.66
C ALA A 247 37.10 4.95 -16.80
N SER A 248 36.74 6.14 -16.32
CA SER A 248 37.57 7.34 -16.35
C SER A 248 38.52 7.48 -15.15
N ALA A 249 38.50 6.55 -14.18
CA ALA A 249 39.38 6.61 -13.00
C ALA A 249 40.63 5.70 -13.06
N LEU A 250 40.81 4.88 -14.12
CA LEU A 250 41.88 3.86 -14.16
C LEU A 250 42.92 4.04 -15.28
N CYS A 251 42.97 5.19 -15.94
CA CYS A 251 44.06 5.55 -16.86
C CYS A 251 44.75 6.85 -16.43
N ARG A 252 45.38 6.88 -15.26
CA ARG A 252 46.57 7.71 -15.07
C ARG A 252 47.77 6.78 -14.91
N SER A 253 48.53 6.68 -15.98
CA SER A 253 49.87 6.11 -15.95
C SER A 253 50.74 6.92 -14.97
N PRO A 254 51.66 6.29 -14.22
CA PRO A 254 52.66 7.00 -13.47
C PRO A 254 53.70 7.55 -14.47
N GLU A 255 53.70 8.85 -14.71
CA GLU A 255 54.86 9.50 -15.33
C GLU A 255 56.04 9.42 -14.34
N ARG A 256 57.15 8.93 -14.87
CA ARG A 256 58.40 8.67 -14.17
C ARG A 256 59.07 9.97 -13.74
N GLU A 257 59.77 9.86 -12.63
CA GLU A 257 60.89 10.72 -12.24
C GLU A 257 61.82 11.03 -13.42
N SER A 258 62.22 12.29 -13.53
CA SER A 258 63.57 12.76 -13.87
C SER A 258 63.73 14.21 -13.42
#